data_AF-A0A133V2J7-F1
#
_entry.id   AF-A0A133V2J7-F1
#
_cell.length_a   1.000
_cell.length_b   1.000
_cell.length_c   1.000
_cell.angle_alpha   90.00
_cell.angle_beta   90.00
_cell.angle_gamma   90.00
#
_symmetry.space_group_name_H-M   'P 1'
#
loop_
_entity.id
_entity.type
_entity.pdbx_description
1 polymer ?
#
loop_
_entity_poly.entity_id
_entity_poly.type
_entity_poly.pdbx_seq_one_letter_code
_entity_poly.pdbx_strand_id
1 'polypeptide(L)'
;MEMNKKIAIYPIIIGLLMIGMWSALLGTGQVSEVGTALLEISYHLVAEFLTAVLLIVGGFGLYGGRRWGFGVFSVSMGLLLYSVINSTGYYAAQGDVAMVGMFTVLTILTALLLIVSLWKWDNHR
;
A
#
# COMPACT_ATOMS: atom_id res chain seq x y z
N MET A 1 -20.74 9.56 6.57
CA MET A 1 -20.09 10.10 5.36
C MET A 1 -18.76 10.83 5.66
N GLU A 2 -18.70 11.69 6.69
CA GLU A 2 -17.45 12.39 7.13
C GLU A 2 -16.29 11.43 7.50
N MET A 3 -16.59 10.30 8.14
CA MET A 3 -15.59 9.31 8.58
C MET A 3 -14.88 8.60 7.41
N ASN A 4 -15.55 8.44 6.26
CA ASN A 4 -14.96 7.83 5.07
C ASN A 4 -13.90 8.74 4.44
N LYS A 5 -14.06 10.06 4.58
CA LYS A 5 -13.08 11.04 4.08
C LYS A 5 -11.75 10.94 4.83
N LYS A 6 -11.77 10.77 6.16
CA LYS A 6 -10.55 10.65 6.96
C LYS A 6 -9.79 9.36 6.65
N ILE A 7 -10.51 8.25 6.51
CA ILE A 7 -9.92 6.95 6.14
C ILE A 7 -9.29 7.01 4.73
N ALA A 8 -9.94 7.70 3.80
CA ALA A 8 -9.46 7.84 2.42
C ALA A 8 -8.13 8.58 2.28
N ILE A 9 -7.72 9.38 3.25
CA ILE A 9 -6.43 10.11 3.21
C ILE A 9 -5.25 9.14 3.29
N TYR A 10 -5.36 8.10 4.11
CA TYR A 10 -4.29 7.11 4.32
C TYR A 10 -3.80 6.47 3.01
N PRO A 11 -4.64 5.79 2.20
CA PRO A 11 -4.19 5.15 0.97
C PRO A 11 -3.66 6.16 -0.06
N ILE A 12 -4.20 7.39 -0.11
CA ILE A 12 -3.67 8.42 -1.03
C ILE A 12 -2.23 8.77 -0.66
N ILE A 13 -1.97 9.05 0.61
CA ILE A 13 -0.62 9.40 1.08
C ILE A 13 0.33 8.21 0.86
N ILE A 14 -0.07 7.00 1.25
CA ILE A 14 0.78 5.82 1.09
C ILE A 14 1.08 5.55 -0.39
N GLY A 15 0.09 5.64 -1.28
CA GLY A 15 0.31 5.45 -2.72
C GLY A 15 1.29 6.48 -3.30
N LEU A 16 1.20 7.75 -2.90
CA LEU A 16 2.16 8.78 -3.32
C LEU A 16 3.56 8.50 -2.76
N LEU A 17 3.67 8.10 -1.49
CA LEU A 17 4.95 7.74 -0.87
C LEU A 17 5.58 6.51 -1.53
N MET A 18 4.79 5.50 -1.90
CA MET A 18 5.28 4.31 -2.62
C MET A 18 5.85 4.69 -3.99
N ILE A 19 5.16 5.51 -4.77
CA ILE A 19 5.66 5.99 -6.06
C ILE A 19 6.97 6.78 -5.86
N GLY A 20 6.99 7.69 -4.89
CA GLY A 20 8.17 8.50 -4.58
C GLY A 20 9.37 7.66 -4.17
N MET A 21 9.17 6.72 -3.24
CA MET A 21 10.21 5.81 -2.74
C MET A 21 10.77 4.95 -3.87
N TRP A 22 9.92 4.25 -4.64
CA TRP A 22 10.39 3.40 -5.74
C TRP A 22 11.10 4.20 -6.83
N SER A 23 10.60 5.38 -7.17
CA SER A 23 11.26 6.26 -8.14
C SER A 23 12.65 6.71 -7.65
N ALA A 24 12.79 7.02 -6.36
CA ALA A 24 14.07 7.40 -5.76
C ALA A 24 15.06 6.22 -5.75
N LEU A 25 14.64 5.02 -5.32
CA LEU A 25 15.48 3.83 -5.26
C LEU A 25 16.00 3.41 -6.64
N LEU A 26 15.13 3.47 -7.66
CA LEU A 26 15.52 3.20 -9.04
C LEU A 26 16.47 4.27 -9.59
N GLY A 27 16.19 5.55 -9.32
CA GLY A 27 17.02 6.67 -9.77
C GLY A 27 18.41 6.72 -9.13
N THR A 28 18.57 6.22 -7.90
CA THR A 28 19.86 6.15 -7.20
C THR A 28 20.61 4.84 -7.42
N GLY A 29 20.02 3.88 -8.15
CA GLY A 29 20.63 2.57 -8.39
C GLY A 29 20.75 1.71 -7.12
N GLN A 30 19.93 1.98 -6.10
CA GLN A 30 19.93 1.24 -4.83
C GLN A 30 19.23 -0.12 -4.91
N VAL A 31 18.70 -0.48 -6.09
CA VAL A 31 18.03 -1.76 -6.34
C VAL A 31 19.02 -2.72 -7.03
N SER A 32 19.74 -3.50 -6.24
CA SER A 32 20.77 -4.44 -6.71
C SER A 32 20.23 -5.53 -7.66
N GLU A 33 18.96 -5.87 -7.48
CA GLU A 33 18.21 -6.91 -8.18
C GLU A 33 18.00 -6.57 -9.67
N VAL A 34 18.14 -5.30 -10.06
CA VAL A 34 18.14 -4.89 -11.47
C VAL A 34 19.30 -5.55 -12.24
N GLY A 35 20.43 -5.79 -11.59
CA GLY A 35 21.60 -6.43 -12.19
C GLY A 35 21.62 -7.95 -12.08
N THR A 36 20.90 -8.54 -11.12
CA THR A 36 21.02 -9.97 -10.78
C THR A 36 19.74 -10.78 -11.04
N ALA A 37 18.56 -10.15 -10.97
CA ALA A 37 17.25 -10.80 -11.03
C ALA A 37 16.21 -9.91 -11.74
N LEU A 38 16.52 -9.44 -12.95
CA LEU A 38 15.75 -8.42 -13.68
C LEU A 38 14.25 -8.75 -13.81
N LEU A 39 13.89 -10.01 -14.07
CA LEU A 39 12.49 -10.41 -14.21
C LEU A 39 11.74 -10.33 -12.87
N GLU A 40 12.35 -10.79 -11.78
CA GLU A 40 11.74 -10.77 -10.45
C GLU A 40 11.46 -9.34 -10.00
N ILE A 41 12.46 -8.45 -10.12
CA ILE A 41 12.29 -7.05 -9.75
C ILE A 41 11.29 -6.35 -10.66
N SER A 42 11.22 -6.69 -11.95
CA SER A 42 10.25 -6.08 -12.87
C SER A 42 8.82 -6.39 -12.46
N TYR A 43 8.51 -7.65 -12.16
CA TYR A 43 7.17 -8.04 -11.69
C TYR A 43 6.85 -7.48 -10.30
N HIS A 44 7.85 -7.39 -9.42
CA HIS A 44 7.71 -6.75 -8.13
C HIS A 44 7.34 -5.27 -8.28
N LEU A 45 8.06 -4.51 -9.11
CA LEU A 45 7.75 -3.11 -9.41
C LEU A 45 6.36 -2.94 -10.01
N VAL A 46 5.95 -3.80 -10.95
CA VAL A 46 4.59 -3.76 -11.50
C VAL A 46 3.54 -3.92 -10.40
N ALA A 47 3.72 -4.88 -9.49
CA ALA A 47 2.80 -5.08 -8.38
C ALA A 47 2.75 -3.87 -7.45
N GLU A 48 3.90 -3.29 -7.12
CA GLU A 48 4.03 -2.13 -6.24
C GLU A 48 3.41 -0.86 -6.85
N PHE A 49 3.70 -0.57 -8.13
CA PHE A 49 3.11 0.58 -8.83
C PHE A 49 1.61 0.41 -9.06
N LEU A 50 1.15 -0.80 -9.39
CA LEU A 50 -0.28 -1.07 -9.51
C LEU A 50 -0.99 -0.87 -8.17
N THR A 51 -0.38 -1.35 -7.08
CA THR A 51 -0.88 -1.12 -5.71
C THR A 51 -0.98 0.37 -5.42
N ALA A 52 0.07 1.14 -5.68
CA ALA A 52 0.10 2.58 -5.44
C ALA A 52 -0.97 3.34 -6.25
N VAL A 53 -1.14 3.03 -7.53
CA VAL A 53 -2.18 3.64 -8.38
C VAL A 53 -3.57 3.31 -7.85
N LEU A 54 -3.83 2.05 -7.49
CA LEU A 54 -5.13 1.64 -6.96
C LEU A 54 -5.41 2.25 -5.59
N LEU A 55 -4.40 2.44 -4.73
CA LEU A 55 -4.55 3.13 -3.45
C LEU A 55 -4.98 4.59 -3.66
N ILE A 56 -4.36 5.30 -4.61
CA ILE A 56 -4.71 6.68 -4.94
C ILE A 56 -6.13 6.75 -5.52
N VAL A 57 -6.45 5.92 -6.51
CA VAL A 57 -7.77 5.90 -7.16
C VAL A 57 -8.87 5.48 -6.18
N GLY A 58 -8.64 4.43 -5.40
CA GLY A 58 -9.56 3.94 -4.37
C GLY A 58 -9.76 4.97 -3.26
N GLY A 59 -8.70 5.64 -2.82
CA GLY A 59 -8.74 6.74 -1.88
C GLY A 59 -9.59 7.91 -2.39
N PHE A 60 -9.34 8.42 -3.60
CA PHE A 60 -10.18 9.48 -4.18
C PHE A 60 -11.63 9.06 -4.39
N GLY A 61 -11.87 7.83 -4.86
CA GLY A 61 -13.21 7.27 -4.99
C GLY A 61 -13.97 7.22 -3.66
N LEU A 62 -13.30 6.76 -2.60
CA LEU A 62 -13.85 6.68 -1.25
C LEU A 62 -14.09 8.08 -0.65
N TYR A 63 -13.15 9.01 -0.84
CA TYR A 63 -13.26 10.41 -0.41
C TYR A 63 -14.45 11.11 -1.05
N GLY A 64 -14.66 10.89 -2.35
CA GLY A 64 -15.78 11.43 -3.12
C GLY A 64 -17.11 10.70 -2.92
N GLY A 65 -17.18 9.71 -2.01
CA GLY A 65 -18.41 8.95 -1.75
C GLY A 65 -18.92 8.15 -2.96
N ARG A 66 -18.04 7.80 -3.90
CA ARG A 66 -18.43 7.06 -5.11
C ARG A 66 -18.71 5.60 -4.76
N ARG A 67 -19.80 5.04 -5.31
CA ARG A 67 -20.19 3.62 -5.09
C ARG A 67 -19.08 2.62 -5.40
N TRP A 68 -18.31 2.85 -6.46
CA TRP A 68 -17.18 2.01 -6.85
C TRP A 68 -15.93 2.21 -5.97
N GLY A 69 -15.83 3.37 -5.30
CA GLY A 69 -14.65 3.77 -4.54
C GLY A 69 -14.31 2.80 -3.42
N PHE A 70 -15.33 2.29 -2.72
CA PHE A 70 -15.14 1.33 -1.64
C PHE A 70 -14.57 -0.01 -2.13
N GLY A 71 -14.99 -0.47 -3.31
CA GLY A 71 -14.47 -1.71 -3.90
C GLY A 71 -13.00 -1.59 -4.26
N VAL A 72 -12.63 -0.51 -4.97
CA VAL A 72 -11.22 -0.25 -5.34
C VAL A 72 -10.36 -0.03 -4.10
N PHE A 73 -10.86 0.73 -3.12
CA PHE A 73 -10.19 0.91 -1.82
C PHE A 73 -9.91 -0.44 -1.15
N SER A 74 -10.91 -1.32 -1.02
CA SER A 74 -10.76 -2.60 -0.33
C SER A 74 -9.73 -3.51 -1.00
N VAL A 75 -9.74 -3.57 -2.34
CA VAL A 75 -8.73 -4.30 -3.12
C VAL A 75 -7.35 -3.72 -2.90
N SER A 76 -7.19 -2.40 -3.05
CA SER A 76 -5.89 -1.72 -2.92
C SER A 76 -5.28 -1.85 -1.52
N MET A 77 -6.10 -1.80 -0.46
CA MET A 77 -5.65 -2.00 0.91
C MET A 77 -5.22 -3.44 1.17
N GLY A 78 -5.85 -4.42 0.53
CA GLY A 78 -5.41 -5.82 0.56
C GLY A 78 -4.06 -6.03 -0.12
N LEU A 79 -3.86 -5.40 -1.29
CA LEU A 79 -2.58 -5.41 -1.99
C LEU A 79 -1.47 -4.74 -1.15
N LEU A 80 -1.77 -3.60 -0.55
CA LEU A 80 -0.86 -2.92 0.36
C LEU A 80 -0.50 -3.81 1.55
N LEU A 81 -1.49 -4.47 2.18
CA LEU A 81 -1.27 -5.35 3.32
C LEU A 81 -0.31 -6.50 2.97
N TYR A 82 -0.50 -7.12 1.80
CA TYR A 82 0.42 -8.13 1.30
C TYR A 82 1.83 -7.55 1.08
N SER A 83 1.94 -6.40 0.41
CA SER A 83 3.23 -5.75 0.12
C SER A 83 4.02 -5.42 1.38
N VAL A 84 3.39 -4.83 2.41
CA VAL A 84 4.09 -4.47 3.65
C VAL A 84 4.48 -5.69 4.49
N ILE A 85 3.70 -6.77 4.46
CA ILE A 85 4.09 -8.05 5.10
C ILE A 85 5.30 -8.65 4.38
N ASN A 86 5.25 -8.70 3.04
CA ASN A 86 6.34 -9.23 2.23
C ASN A 86 7.65 -8.43 2.45
N SER A 87 7.55 -7.09 2.44
CA SER A 87 8.67 -6.20 2.73
C SER A 87 9.23 -6.40 4.14
N THR A 88 8.37 -6.61 5.15
CA THR A 88 8.82 -6.91 6.52
C THR A 88 9.71 -8.15 6.56
N GLY A 89 9.31 -9.23 5.87
CA GLY A 89 10.10 -10.46 5.80
C GLY A 89 11.46 -10.27 5.10
N TYR A 90 11.48 -9.50 4.01
CA TYR A 90 12.71 -9.16 3.28
C TYR A 90 13.71 -8.42 4.17
N TYR A 91 13.28 -7.35 4.85
CA TYR A 91 14.17 -6.59 5.73
C TYR A 91 14.55 -7.33 7.01
N ALA A 92 13.68 -8.22 7.51
CA ALA A 92 14.01 -9.09 8.64
C ALA A 92 15.16 -10.04 8.28
N ALA A 93 15.18 -10.59 7.06
CA ALA A 93 16.27 -11.45 6.60
C ALA A 93 17.61 -10.70 6.47
N GLN A 94 17.56 -9.38 6.26
CA GLN A 94 18.75 -8.51 6.19
C GLN A 94 19.20 -7.98 7.57
N GLY A 95 18.43 -8.22 8.63
CA GLY A 95 18.70 -7.68 9.95
C GLY A 95 18.41 -6.18 10.09
N ASP A 96 17.67 -5.57 9.16
CA ASP A 96 17.29 -4.16 9.24
C ASP A 96 16.07 -3.97 10.17
N VAL A 97 16.37 -3.85 11.46
CA VAL A 97 15.35 -3.71 12.52
C VAL A 97 14.50 -2.45 12.34
N ALA A 98 15.07 -1.37 11.79
CA ALA A 98 14.34 -0.11 11.60
C ALA A 98 13.25 -0.26 10.53
N MET A 99 13.60 -0.86 9.39
CA MET A 99 12.63 -1.13 8.32
C MET A 99 11.58 -2.15 8.76
N VAL A 100 11.98 -3.20 9.48
CA VAL A 100 11.04 -4.18 10.06
C VAL A 100 10.02 -3.49 10.97
N GLY A 101 10.46 -2.60 11.86
CA GLY A 101 9.58 -1.83 12.73
C GLY A 101 8.59 -0.97 11.95
N MET A 102 9.07 -0.23 10.94
CA MET A 102 8.24 0.61 10.09
C MET A 102 7.16 -0.19 9.34
N PHE A 103 7.54 -1.26 8.64
CA PHE A 103 6.59 -2.09 7.88
C PHE A 103 5.63 -2.87 8.79
N THR A 104 6.06 -3.25 10.00
CA THR A 104 5.16 -3.84 11.01
C THR A 104 4.07 -2.85 11.42
N VAL A 105 4.43 -1.59 11.68
CA VAL A 105 3.45 -0.55 12.01
C VAL A 105 2.49 -0.31 10.84
N LEU A 106 3.00 -0.23 9.61
CA LEU A 106 2.16 -0.09 8.41
C LEU A 106 1.21 -1.29 8.22
N THR A 107 1.68 -2.50 8.50
CA THR A 107 0.86 -3.72 8.47
C THR A 107 -0.33 -3.61 9.42
N ILE A 108 -0.08 -3.26 10.68
CA ILE A 108 -1.12 -3.13 11.71
C ILE A 108 -2.11 -2.03 11.32
N LEU A 109 -1.61 -0.85 10.92
CA LEU A 109 -2.47 0.27 10.52
C LEU A 109 -3.34 -0.08 9.29
N THR A 110 -2.75 -0.71 8.27
CA THR A 110 -3.46 -1.12 7.06
C THR A 110 -4.56 -2.12 7.40
N ALA A 111 -4.24 -3.16 8.20
CA ALA A 111 -5.21 -4.17 8.62
C ALA A 111 -6.37 -3.56 9.42
N LEU A 112 -6.06 -2.72 10.41
CA LEU A 112 -7.07 -2.05 11.24
C LEU A 112 -8.00 -1.17 10.38
N LEU A 113 -7.43 -0.34 9.50
CA LEU A 113 -8.21 0.54 8.63
C LEU A 113 -9.10 -0.26 7.67
N LEU A 114 -8.58 -1.34 7.09
CA LEU A 114 -9.35 -2.21 6.21
C LEU A 114 -10.52 -2.88 6.95
N ILE A 115 -10.26 -3.51 8.11
CA ILE A 115 -11.28 -4.19 8.90
C ILE A 115 -12.38 -3.21 9.36
N VAL A 116 -11.97 -2.06 9.90
CA VAL A 116 -12.92 -1.01 10.34
C VAL A 116 -13.77 -0.51 9.18
N SER A 117 -13.19 -0.38 7.99
CA SER A 117 -13.91 0.07 6.80
C SER A 117 -14.90 -0.97 6.30
N LEU A 118 -14.53 -2.25 6.29
CA LEU A 118 -15.43 -3.37 5.94
C LEU A 118 -16.60 -3.47 6.91
N TRP A 119 -16.34 -3.42 8.22
CA TRP A 119 -17.39 -3.48 9.23
C TRP A 119 -18.39 -2.32 9.12
N LYS A 120 -17.89 -1.09 8.88
CA LYS A 120 -18.76 0.09 8.68
C LYS A 120 -19.58 0.00 7.40
N TRP A 121 -19.02 -0.55 6.34
CA TRP A 121 -19.71 -0.68 5.07
C TRP A 121 -20.85 -1.69 5.13
N ASP A 122 -20.69 -2.77 5.89
CA ASP A 122 -21.75 -3.77 6.11
C ASP A 122 -22.92 -3.18 6.93
N ASN A 123 -22.61 -2.47 8.02
CA ASN A 123 -23.62 -1.89 8.93
C ASN A 123 -24.37 -0.65 8.39
N HIS A 124 -23.93 -0.07 7.27
CA HIS A 124 -24.52 1.15 6.70
C HIS A 124 -25.04 0.96 5.27
N ARG A 125 -25.20 -0.29 4.83
CA ARG A 125 -25.97 -0.65 3.62
C ARG A 125 -27.46 -0.74 3.92
#